data_AF-N2BU79-F1
#
_entry.id   AF-N2BU79-F1
#
_cell.length_a   1.000
_cell.length_b   1.000
_cell.length_c   1.000
_cell.angle_alpha   90.00
_cell.angle_beta   90.00
_cell.angle_gamma   90.00
#
_symmetry.space_group_name_H-M   'P 1'
#
loop_
_entity.id
_entity.type
_entity.pdbx_description
1 polymer ?
#
loop_
_entity_poly.entity_id
_entity_poly.type
_entity_poly.pdbx_seq_one_letter_code
_entity_poly.pdbx_strand_id
1 'polypeptide(L)'
;MAVTKIHPIKSTLKKALDYIENPDKTDGKLLVASFACSYETADIEFEMLLAQAYQKGNNLGHHLIQSFAPGEATPEQAHEIGKQLAEEVLQGKYPYVLTTHIDKGHVHNHIIFCAVDMVNQRKYISNKQSYAYIRRTSDRLCKENGLSVVKPGQSKGKSYAEWDAQRKGTSWKAKLKAAIDAAIPQAKDFDDFLRLMQAQGYEIKPGKFISFRAPGQERFTRCKTLGEAYTEEAIKERIKGRVITRAPKERKGISLRIDLENNIKAQQSAGYERWAKLHNLKQAAKTLNFLTEHGIDTYPDLESKVAEITAASDEAAATLKAMEHRLADMAVLIKNISTYKQLWPVAMEYRNAADKAKFRREHESTLILYEAAAKALKGQGVKKLPDLYALKAEYKRLAEEKERLYEKYGEAKKQMQEYGIIKQNVDGILRMTPGKEWTQEL
;
A
#
# COMPACT_ATOMS: atom_id res chain seq x y z
N MET A 1 23.69 3.62 -7.37
CA MET A 1 22.66 2.85 -6.66
C MET A 1 23.09 1.41 -6.59
N ALA A 2 23.28 0.92 -5.37
CA ALA A 2 23.68 -0.45 -5.17
C ALA A 2 22.59 -1.45 -5.62
N VAL A 3 22.99 -2.56 -6.25
CA VAL A 3 22.08 -3.60 -6.76
C VAL A 3 22.59 -4.97 -6.33
N THR A 4 21.70 -5.82 -5.85
CA THR A 4 22.04 -7.20 -5.48
C THR A 4 21.44 -8.23 -6.43
N LYS A 5 22.14 -9.33 -6.66
CA LYS A 5 21.66 -10.50 -7.41
C LYS A 5 22.13 -11.78 -6.73
N ILE A 6 21.27 -12.79 -6.62
CA ILE A 6 21.65 -14.10 -6.09
C ILE A 6 21.22 -15.21 -7.05
N HIS A 7 22.05 -16.23 -7.21
CA HIS A 7 21.73 -17.42 -8.01
C HIS A 7 22.42 -18.67 -7.46
N PRO A 8 21.83 -19.86 -7.63
CA PRO A 8 22.43 -21.10 -7.13
C PRO A 8 23.57 -21.58 -8.05
N ILE A 9 24.57 -22.22 -7.45
CA ILE A 9 25.63 -22.97 -8.13
C ILE A 9 25.31 -24.46 -7.98
N LYS A 10 25.18 -25.18 -9.10
CA LYS A 10 24.72 -26.58 -9.11
C LYS A 10 25.80 -27.62 -9.41
N SER A 11 26.86 -27.25 -10.13
CA SER A 11 27.88 -28.21 -10.61
C SER A 11 29.27 -27.62 -10.71
N THR A 12 29.42 -26.31 -10.95
CA THR A 12 30.71 -25.67 -11.22
C THR A 12 31.18 -24.79 -10.05
N LEU A 13 31.20 -25.32 -8.83
CA LEU A 13 31.58 -24.55 -7.63
C LEU A 13 33.04 -24.08 -7.71
N LYS A 14 33.99 -24.99 -7.92
CA LYS A 14 35.42 -24.67 -8.05
C LYS A 14 35.69 -23.58 -9.10
N LYS A 15 35.11 -23.72 -10.30
CA LYS A 15 35.24 -22.71 -11.37
C LYS A 15 34.66 -21.35 -10.96
N ALA A 16 33.61 -21.32 -10.16
CA ALA A 16 33.02 -20.08 -9.68
C ALA A 16 33.90 -19.40 -8.62
N LEU A 17 34.50 -20.18 -7.70
CA LEU A 17 35.49 -19.71 -6.73
C LEU A 17 36.75 -19.19 -7.43
N ASP A 18 37.35 -20.00 -8.29
CA ASP A 18 38.52 -19.62 -9.13
C ASP A 18 38.26 -18.31 -9.91
N TYR A 19 37.04 -18.10 -10.40
CA TYR A 19 36.67 -16.89 -11.13
C TYR A 19 36.59 -15.65 -10.24
N ILE A 20 36.01 -15.77 -9.03
CA ILE A 20 35.85 -14.63 -8.14
C ILE A 20 37.17 -14.28 -7.43
N GLU A 21 38.06 -15.25 -7.24
CA GLU A 21 39.36 -15.07 -6.58
C GLU A 21 40.49 -14.61 -7.53
N ASN A 22 40.16 -14.34 -8.81
CA ASN A 22 41.16 -13.94 -9.80
C ASN A 22 41.97 -12.71 -9.31
N PRO A 23 43.30 -12.84 -9.12
CA PRO A 23 44.17 -11.77 -8.60
C PRO A 23 44.11 -10.46 -9.39
N ASP A 24 43.91 -10.54 -10.71
CA ASP A 24 43.85 -9.38 -11.60
C ASP A 24 42.64 -8.49 -11.28
N LYS A 25 41.61 -9.06 -10.63
CA LYS A 25 40.36 -8.37 -10.29
C LYS A 25 40.27 -7.99 -8.83
N THR A 26 41.11 -8.56 -7.97
CA THR A 26 40.99 -8.50 -6.49
C THR A 26 42.20 -7.84 -5.82
N ASP A 27 42.94 -7.03 -6.59
CA ASP A 27 44.15 -6.35 -6.14
C ASP A 27 45.18 -7.33 -5.55
N GLY A 28 45.62 -8.31 -6.36
CA GLY A 28 46.59 -9.31 -5.91
C GLY A 28 46.07 -10.22 -4.79
N LYS A 29 44.74 -10.38 -4.69
CA LYS A 29 44.00 -11.07 -3.62
C LYS A 29 43.87 -10.32 -2.28
N LEU A 30 44.29 -9.05 -2.19
CA LEU A 30 44.06 -8.24 -0.98
C LEU A 30 42.56 -8.06 -0.65
N LEU A 31 41.72 -8.07 -1.68
CA LEU A 31 40.26 -7.93 -1.55
C LEU A 31 39.56 -9.29 -1.53
N VAL A 32 40.15 -10.28 -0.87
CA VAL A 32 39.58 -11.62 -0.65
C VAL A 32 39.46 -11.88 0.84
N ALA A 33 38.27 -12.27 1.29
CA ALA A 33 38.00 -12.67 2.66
C ALA A 33 37.18 -13.97 2.67
N SER A 34 37.33 -14.78 3.70
CA SER A 34 36.53 -15.98 3.90
C SER A 34 36.08 -16.13 5.35
N PHE A 35 35.07 -16.96 5.55
CA PHE A 35 34.56 -17.31 6.86
C PHE A 35 34.30 -18.81 6.93
N ALA A 36 34.79 -19.44 8.00
CA ALA A 36 34.65 -20.87 8.28
C ALA A 36 35.08 -21.80 7.12
N CYS A 37 35.98 -21.29 6.27
CA CYS A 37 36.72 -22.01 5.24
C CYS A 37 37.95 -21.20 4.83
N SER A 38 38.96 -21.84 4.23
CA SER A 38 40.01 -21.14 3.49
C SER A 38 39.50 -20.84 2.08
N TYR A 39 39.77 -19.66 1.54
CA TYR A 39 39.33 -19.39 0.16
C TYR A 39 40.01 -20.32 -0.86
N GLU A 40 41.26 -20.76 -0.60
CA GLU A 40 41.98 -21.71 -1.46
C GLU A 40 41.39 -23.12 -1.50
N THR A 41 40.64 -23.51 -0.46
CA THR A 41 40.12 -24.87 -0.28
C THR A 41 38.59 -24.91 -0.12
N ALA A 42 37.93 -23.78 -0.38
CA ALA A 42 36.50 -23.63 -0.13
C ALA A 42 35.63 -24.62 -0.91
N ASP A 43 36.05 -25.06 -2.10
CA ASP A 43 35.33 -26.08 -2.87
C ASP A 43 35.29 -27.43 -2.16
N ILE A 44 36.42 -27.87 -1.62
CA ILE A 44 36.55 -29.12 -0.86
C ILE A 44 35.80 -29.02 0.46
N GLU A 45 35.98 -27.92 1.20
CA GLU A 45 35.34 -27.72 2.50
C GLU A 45 33.81 -27.62 2.36
N PHE A 46 33.31 -26.98 1.30
CA PHE A 46 31.88 -26.96 1.01
C PHE A 46 31.38 -28.36 0.68
N GLU A 47 32.12 -29.14 -0.11
CA GLU A 47 31.76 -30.52 -0.43
C GLU A 47 31.66 -31.40 0.83
N MET A 48 32.62 -31.28 1.75
CA MET A 48 32.60 -31.98 3.04
C MET A 48 31.36 -31.62 3.88
N LEU A 49 30.99 -30.34 3.92
CA LEU A 49 29.78 -29.89 4.64
C LEU A 49 28.49 -30.34 3.94
N LEU A 50 28.45 -30.32 2.60
CA LEU A 50 27.31 -30.78 1.81
C LEU A 50 27.05 -32.28 2.01
N ALA A 51 28.10 -33.09 2.19
CA ALA A 51 27.99 -34.52 2.47
C ALA A 51 27.25 -34.81 3.79
N GLN A 52 27.31 -33.89 4.75
CA GLN A 52 26.67 -33.98 6.06
C GLN A 52 25.22 -33.46 6.07
N ALA A 53 24.69 -32.97 4.95
CA ALA A 53 23.37 -32.34 4.91
C ALA A 53 22.24 -33.34 5.24
N TYR A 54 21.32 -32.94 6.13
CA TYR A 54 20.11 -33.74 6.43
C TYR A 54 19.26 -34.02 5.18
N GLN A 55 19.26 -33.09 4.21
CA GLN A 55 18.53 -33.25 2.95
C GLN A 55 19.44 -33.02 1.75
N LYS A 56 19.68 -34.09 0.98
CA LYS A 56 20.41 -34.05 -0.29
C LYS A 56 19.63 -33.28 -1.36
N GLY A 57 20.33 -32.76 -2.36
CA GLY A 57 19.74 -31.95 -3.43
C GLY A 57 20.79 -31.05 -4.09
N ASN A 58 20.38 -30.34 -5.14
CA ASN A 58 21.28 -30.09 -6.28
C ASN A 58 22.09 -28.78 -6.22
N ASN A 59 22.03 -28.02 -5.13
CA ASN A 59 22.78 -26.76 -5.01
C ASN A 59 24.02 -27.03 -4.15
N LEU A 60 25.20 -26.71 -4.68
CA LEU A 60 26.47 -26.76 -3.98
C LEU A 60 26.71 -25.46 -3.19
N GLY A 61 26.27 -24.34 -3.74
CA GLY A 61 26.38 -23.04 -3.10
C GLY A 61 25.47 -22.01 -3.73
N HIS A 62 25.59 -20.78 -3.24
CA HIS A 62 24.89 -19.62 -3.77
C HIS A 62 25.88 -18.50 -4.05
N HIS A 63 25.73 -17.86 -5.21
CA HIS A 63 26.53 -16.72 -5.61
C HIS A 63 25.70 -15.44 -5.50
N LEU A 64 26.01 -14.66 -4.48
CA LEU A 64 25.47 -13.33 -4.23
C LEU A 64 26.43 -12.29 -4.81
N ILE A 65 25.88 -11.35 -5.57
CA ILE A 65 26.59 -10.23 -6.18
C ILE A 65 26.01 -8.94 -5.60
N GLN A 66 26.85 -8.01 -5.19
CA GLN A 66 26.48 -6.65 -4.77
C GLN A 66 27.27 -5.65 -5.60
N SER A 67 26.61 -4.94 -6.50
CA SER A 67 27.23 -3.95 -7.39
C SER A 67 26.97 -2.54 -6.88
N PHE A 68 27.96 -1.65 -6.95
CA PHE A 68 27.86 -0.24 -6.57
C PHE A 68 27.84 0.67 -7.81
N ALA A 69 27.44 1.94 -7.69
CA ALA A 69 27.55 2.83 -8.85
C ALA A 69 29.02 3.10 -9.21
N PRO A 70 29.31 3.36 -10.49
CA PRO A 70 30.62 3.88 -10.90
C PRO A 70 31.01 5.10 -10.06
N GLY A 71 32.20 5.06 -9.45
CA GLY A 71 32.77 6.17 -8.68
C GLY A 71 32.13 6.45 -7.31
N GLU A 72 31.20 5.61 -6.85
CA GLU A 72 30.45 5.86 -5.60
C GLU A 72 31.09 5.24 -4.35
N ALA A 73 31.76 4.11 -4.48
CA ALA A 73 32.43 3.42 -3.37
C ALA A 73 33.88 3.10 -3.74
N THR A 74 34.78 3.15 -2.75
CA THR A 74 36.15 2.64 -2.92
C THR A 74 36.15 1.10 -2.82
N PRO A 75 37.18 0.41 -3.34
CA PRO A 75 37.29 -1.05 -3.21
C PRO A 75 37.22 -1.54 -1.76
N GLU A 76 37.89 -0.87 -0.83
CA GLU A 76 37.95 -1.22 0.59
C GLU A 76 36.60 -1.01 1.26
N GLN A 77 35.94 0.12 0.97
CA GLN A 77 34.61 0.41 1.49
C GLN A 77 33.58 -0.60 0.96
N ALA A 78 33.64 -0.92 -0.33
CA ALA A 78 32.80 -1.95 -0.93
C ALA A 78 33.05 -3.31 -0.25
N HIS A 79 34.31 -3.68 -0.03
CA HIS A 79 34.69 -4.93 0.62
C HIS A 79 34.11 -5.04 2.04
N GLU A 80 34.28 -4.00 2.85
CA GLU A 80 33.77 -3.96 4.23
C GLU A 80 32.23 -4.05 4.27
N ILE A 81 31.54 -3.31 3.39
CA ILE A 81 30.07 -3.43 3.24
C ILE A 81 29.68 -4.86 2.84
N GLY A 82 30.47 -5.52 1.98
CA GLY A 82 30.26 -6.91 1.57
C GLY A 82 30.39 -7.89 2.73
N LYS A 83 31.35 -7.66 3.62
CA LYS A 83 31.57 -8.46 4.83
C LYS A 83 30.40 -8.33 5.79
N GLN A 84 29.98 -7.10 6.09
CA GLN A 84 28.79 -6.83 6.93
C GLN A 84 27.52 -7.45 6.33
N LEU A 85 27.36 -7.37 5.01
CA LEU A 85 26.24 -8.01 4.31
C LEU A 85 26.28 -9.54 4.47
N ALA A 86 27.44 -10.16 4.31
CA ALA A 86 27.61 -11.61 4.46
C ALA A 86 27.33 -12.05 5.91
N GLU A 87 27.89 -11.36 6.90
CA GLU A 87 27.70 -11.65 8.33
C GLU A 87 26.21 -11.59 8.73
N GLU A 88 25.49 -10.55 8.32
CA GLU A 88 24.08 -10.39 8.67
C GLU A 88 23.17 -11.38 7.91
N VAL A 89 23.42 -11.59 6.62
CA VAL A 89 22.59 -12.48 5.78
C VAL A 89 22.79 -13.94 6.14
N LEU A 90 24.03 -14.33 6.44
CA LEU A 90 24.42 -15.72 6.71
C LEU A 90 24.45 -16.04 8.20
N GLN A 91 24.40 -15.03 9.08
CA GLN A 91 24.32 -15.15 10.54
C GLN A 91 25.43 -16.02 11.14
N GLY A 92 26.62 -16.03 10.51
CA GLY A 92 27.73 -16.90 10.90
C GLY A 92 27.46 -18.40 10.75
N LYS A 93 26.40 -18.81 10.04
CA LYS A 93 26.00 -20.22 9.90
C LYS A 93 26.53 -20.89 8.64
N TYR A 94 26.85 -20.11 7.61
CA TYR A 94 27.28 -20.63 6.30
C TYR A 94 28.72 -20.22 6.03
N PRO A 95 29.62 -21.16 5.68
CA PRO A 95 30.93 -20.84 5.17
C PRO A 95 30.80 -20.03 3.88
N TYR A 96 31.66 -19.02 3.70
CA TYR A 96 31.63 -18.17 2.51
C TYR A 96 33.00 -17.66 2.11
N VAL A 97 33.14 -17.33 0.84
CA VAL A 97 34.23 -16.55 0.25
C VAL A 97 33.65 -15.26 -0.33
N LEU A 98 34.19 -14.13 0.10
CA LEU A 98 33.88 -12.78 -0.36
C LEU A 98 35.06 -12.23 -1.15
N THR A 99 34.80 -11.67 -2.32
CA THR A 99 35.79 -10.94 -3.10
C THR A 99 35.22 -9.61 -3.60
N THR A 100 36.07 -8.61 -3.79
CA THR A 100 35.70 -7.34 -4.42
C THR A 100 36.42 -7.18 -5.75
N HIS A 101 35.65 -7.04 -6.83
CA HIS A 101 36.16 -6.88 -8.19
C HIS A 101 36.28 -5.41 -8.57
N ILE A 102 37.45 -5.02 -9.09
CA ILE A 102 37.78 -3.64 -9.50
C ILE A 102 37.98 -3.48 -11.02
N ASP A 103 37.77 -4.54 -11.79
CA ASP A 103 38.10 -4.64 -13.24
C ASP A 103 37.05 -4.02 -14.19
N LYS A 104 35.85 -3.71 -13.71
CA LYS A 104 34.69 -3.37 -14.57
C LYS A 104 34.18 -1.96 -14.45
N GLY A 105 35.02 -0.93 -14.35
CA GLY A 105 34.60 0.49 -14.32
C GLY A 105 33.63 0.86 -13.17
N HIS A 106 33.30 -0.09 -12.30
CA HIS A 106 32.55 0.02 -11.07
C HIS A 106 32.94 -1.17 -10.17
N VAL A 107 33.00 -0.93 -8.88
CA VAL A 107 33.31 -1.96 -7.89
C VAL A 107 32.08 -2.83 -7.62
N HIS A 108 32.31 -4.12 -7.41
CA HIS A 108 31.25 -5.05 -7.05
C HIS A 108 31.79 -6.21 -6.21
N ASN A 109 31.00 -6.65 -5.24
CA ASN A 109 31.33 -7.79 -4.41
C ASN A 109 30.73 -9.07 -4.99
N HIS A 110 31.46 -10.16 -4.83
CA HIS A 110 31.02 -11.51 -5.05
C HIS A 110 31.13 -12.30 -3.73
N ILE A 111 30.02 -12.82 -3.25
CA ILE A 111 29.94 -13.69 -2.07
C ILE A 111 29.46 -15.06 -2.52
N ILE A 112 30.32 -16.06 -2.48
CA ILE A 112 29.96 -17.46 -2.70
C ILE A 112 29.89 -18.14 -1.35
N PHE A 113 28.74 -18.69 -1.00
CA PHE A 113 28.54 -19.37 0.28
C PHE A 113 27.93 -20.76 0.11
N CYS A 114 28.25 -21.66 1.05
CA CYS A 114 27.81 -23.05 1.00
C CYS A 114 26.28 -23.14 1.04
N ALA A 115 25.69 -24.09 0.31
CA ALA A 115 24.25 -24.26 0.32
C ALA A 115 23.72 -24.84 1.65
N VAL A 116 24.59 -25.31 2.55
CA VAL A 116 24.26 -25.98 3.82
C VAL A 116 24.90 -25.24 4.99
N ASP A 117 24.17 -25.15 6.10
CA ASP A 117 24.63 -24.46 7.31
C ASP A 117 25.40 -25.39 8.24
N MET A 118 26.44 -24.88 8.90
CA MET A 118 27.31 -25.65 9.80
C MET A 118 26.63 -26.05 11.10
N VAL A 119 25.58 -25.34 11.51
CA VAL A 119 24.96 -25.52 12.83
C VAL A 119 23.91 -26.61 12.79
N ASN A 120 23.02 -26.56 11.79
CA ASN A 120 21.85 -27.43 11.68
C ASN A 120 21.94 -28.37 10.48
N GLN A 121 22.99 -28.28 9.65
CA GLN A 121 23.15 -29.09 8.43
C GLN A 121 21.93 -29.01 7.50
N ARG A 122 21.24 -27.85 7.50
CA ARG A 122 20.08 -27.54 6.67
C ARG A 122 20.45 -26.61 5.53
N LYS A 123 19.65 -26.67 4.48
CA LYS A 123 19.89 -25.88 3.28
C LYS A 123 19.45 -24.44 3.40
N TYR A 124 20.20 -23.56 2.74
CA TYR A 124 19.82 -22.17 2.54
C TYR A 124 18.52 -22.08 1.73
N ILE A 125 17.53 -21.36 2.26
CA ILE A 125 16.22 -21.21 1.63
C ILE A 125 16.23 -19.98 0.72
N SER A 126 16.68 -20.17 -0.53
CA SER A 126 16.67 -19.11 -1.55
C SER A 126 15.28 -18.95 -2.18
N ASN A 127 14.51 -17.98 -1.69
CA ASN A 127 13.20 -17.58 -2.22
C ASN A 127 13.02 -16.05 -2.26
N LYS A 128 11.86 -15.57 -2.74
CA LYS A 128 11.55 -14.13 -2.83
C LYS A 128 11.69 -13.37 -1.50
N GLN A 129 11.38 -14.01 -0.37
CA GLN A 129 11.48 -13.38 0.95
C GLN A 129 12.94 -13.25 1.39
N SER A 130 13.75 -14.31 1.23
CA SER A 130 15.19 -14.27 1.52
C SER A 130 15.92 -13.23 0.67
N TYR A 131 15.59 -13.13 -0.62
CA TYR A 131 16.18 -12.12 -1.50
C TYR A 131 15.73 -10.70 -1.13
N ALA A 132 14.47 -10.52 -0.72
CA ALA A 132 14.00 -9.23 -0.22
C ALA A 132 14.71 -8.82 1.08
N TYR A 133 15.11 -9.78 1.92
CA TYR A 133 15.94 -9.52 3.10
C TYR A 133 17.35 -9.07 2.70
N ILE A 134 18.05 -9.83 1.84
CA ILE A 134 19.37 -9.45 1.29
C ILE A 134 19.34 -8.03 0.74
N ARG A 135 18.34 -7.71 -0.09
CA ARG A 135 18.22 -6.38 -0.69
C ARG A 135 18.05 -5.29 0.37
N ARG A 136 17.17 -5.49 1.36
CA ARG A 136 16.97 -4.49 2.42
C ARG A 136 18.23 -4.29 3.27
N THR A 137 18.96 -5.36 3.59
CA THR A 137 20.22 -5.28 4.33
C THR A 137 21.27 -4.54 3.51
N SER A 138 21.45 -4.89 2.23
CA SER A 138 22.38 -4.20 1.33
C SER A 138 22.01 -2.72 1.16
N ASP A 139 20.74 -2.39 0.92
CA ASP A 139 20.26 -1.00 0.84
C ASP A 139 20.55 -0.25 2.15
N ARG A 140 20.27 -0.85 3.32
CA ARG A 140 20.54 -0.22 4.62
C ARG A 140 22.03 0.04 4.84
N LEU A 141 22.89 -0.95 4.61
CA LEU A 141 24.35 -0.83 4.76
C LEU A 141 24.92 0.24 3.81
N CYS A 142 24.44 0.27 2.56
CA CYS A 142 24.83 1.30 1.60
C CYS A 142 24.43 2.70 2.11
N LYS A 143 23.22 2.85 2.63
CA LYS A 143 22.75 4.13 3.18
C LYS A 143 23.56 4.58 4.41
N GLU A 144 23.86 3.67 5.32
CA GLU A 144 24.67 3.94 6.52
C GLU A 144 26.08 4.40 6.15
N ASN A 145 26.60 3.94 5.01
CA ASN A 145 27.90 4.32 4.46
C ASN A 145 27.84 5.50 3.46
N GLY A 146 26.72 6.24 3.41
CA GLY A 146 26.58 7.43 2.56
C GLY A 146 26.38 7.15 1.06
N LEU A 147 26.15 5.90 0.67
CA LEU A 147 25.96 5.49 -0.72
C LEU A 147 24.48 5.57 -1.15
N SER A 148 24.24 5.72 -2.45
CA SER A 148 22.90 5.78 -3.03
C SER A 148 22.19 4.42 -3.03
N VAL A 149 20.92 4.45 -2.64
CA VAL A 149 20.06 3.27 -2.53
C VAL A 149 18.90 3.33 -3.51
N VAL A 150 18.41 2.15 -3.92
CA VAL A 150 17.26 2.07 -4.83
C VAL A 150 15.99 2.48 -4.10
N LYS A 151 15.46 3.67 -4.41
CA LYS A 151 14.19 4.16 -3.84
C LYS A 151 13.04 3.18 -4.15
N PRO A 152 12.30 2.69 -3.14
CA PRO A 152 11.13 1.84 -3.36
C PRO A 152 10.12 2.55 -4.28
N GLY A 153 9.72 1.91 -5.38
CA GLY A 153 8.71 2.44 -6.30
C GLY A 153 9.24 3.13 -7.56
N GLN A 154 10.56 3.34 -7.69
CA GLN A 154 11.12 3.52 -9.03
C GLN A 154 11.10 2.19 -9.78
N SER A 155 10.79 2.25 -11.07
CA SER A 155 10.43 1.15 -11.99
C SER A 155 10.96 -0.23 -11.58
N LYS A 156 10.09 -1.27 -11.68
CA LYS A 156 10.54 -2.68 -11.67
C LYS A 156 11.80 -2.80 -12.52
N GLY A 157 12.87 -3.39 -11.97
CA GLY A 157 14.10 -3.62 -12.72
C GLY A 157 13.76 -4.27 -14.06
N LYS A 158 14.21 -3.67 -15.15
CA LYS A 158 13.97 -4.19 -16.49
C LYS A 158 14.67 -5.54 -16.60
N SER A 159 14.00 -6.55 -17.13
CA SER A 159 14.74 -7.77 -17.52
C SER A 159 15.75 -7.40 -18.60
N TYR A 160 16.84 -8.16 -18.73
CA TYR A 160 17.84 -7.90 -19.78
C TYR A 160 17.19 -7.85 -21.17
N ALA A 161 16.22 -8.72 -21.45
CA ALA A 161 15.43 -8.70 -22.68
C ALA A 161 14.59 -7.42 -22.85
N GLU A 162 14.02 -6.89 -21.77
CA GLU A 162 13.27 -5.63 -21.79
C GLU A 162 14.19 -4.41 -21.98
N TRP A 163 15.39 -4.46 -21.40
CA TRP A 163 16.43 -3.45 -21.61
C TRP A 163 16.98 -3.46 -23.04
N ASP A 164 17.30 -4.64 -23.58
CA ASP A 164 17.80 -4.79 -24.96
C ASP A 164 16.71 -4.43 -25.99
N ALA A 165 15.46 -4.86 -25.79
CA ALA A 165 14.35 -4.47 -26.66
C ALA A 165 14.05 -2.96 -26.60
N GLN A 166 14.24 -2.31 -25.45
CA GLN A 166 14.13 -0.86 -25.37
C GLN A 166 15.28 -0.15 -26.09
N ARG A 167 16.52 -0.64 -25.92
CA ARG A 167 17.69 -0.10 -26.63
C ARG A 167 17.55 -0.23 -28.15
N LYS A 168 16.95 -1.33 -28.61
CA LYS A 168 16.67 -1.61 -30.03
C LYS A 168 15.35 -1.00 -30.55
N GLY A 169 14.59 -0.27 -29.71
CA GLY A 169 13.32 0.35 -30.11
C GLY A 169 12.17 -0.63 -30.41
N THR A 170 12.28 -1.90 -30.03
CA THR A 170 11.27 -2.95 -30.29
C THR A 170 10.27 -3.16 -29.16
N SER A 171 10.39 -2.40 -28.06
CA SER A 171 9.48 -2.55 -26.91
C SER A 171 8.07 -2.00 -27.19
N TRP A 172 7.11 -2.91 -27.42
CA TRP A 172 5.69 -2.57 -27.58
C TRP A 172 5.12 -1.77 -26.41
N LYS A 173 5.54 -2.07 -25.18
CA LYS A 173 5.11 -1.31 -23.98
C LYS A 173 5.62 0.13 -23.99
N ALA A 174 6.84 0.36 -24.45
CA ALA A 174 7.40 1.70 -24.54
C ALA A 174 6.69 2.51 -25.65
N LYS A 175 6.45 1.90 -26.81
CA LYS A 175 5.69 2.51 -27.92
C LYS A 175 4.28 2.89 -27.47
N LEU A 176 3.58 1.99 -26.78
CA LEU A 176 2.24 2.26 -26.26
C LEU A 176 2.24 3.38 -25.21
N LYS A 177 3.22 3.45 -24.31
CA LYS A 177 3.33 4.58 -23.36
C LYS A 177 3.51 5.91 -24.08
N ALA A 178 4.41 5.98 -25.06
CA ALA A 178 4.64 7.19 -25.83
C ALA A 178 3.39 7.62 -26.60
N ALA A 179 2.66 6.68 -27.22
CA ALA A 179 1.39 6.96 -27.89
C ALA A 179 0.32 7.51 -26.91
N ILE A 180 0.18 6.90 -25.73
CA ILE A 180 -0.73 7.38 -24.68
C ILE A 180 -0.34 8.79 -24.23
N ASP A 181 0.94 9.02 -23.96
CA ASP A 181 1.43 10.32 -23.48
C ASP A 181 1.29 11.42 -24.55
N ALA A 182 1.36 11.08 -25.84
CA ALA A 182 1.10 12.00 -26.95
C ALA A 182 -0.39 12.27 -27.19
N ALA A 183 -1.26 11.29 -26.90
CA ALA A 183 -2.71 11.42 -27.09
C ALA A 183 -3.40 12.21 -25.97
N ILE A 184 -2.93 12.09 -24.72
CA ILE A 184 -3.54 12.73 -23.55
C ILE A 184 -3.72 14.26 -23.70
N PRO A 185 -2.72 15.04 -24.14
CA PRO A 185 -2.87 16.50 -24.30
C PRO A 185 -3.87 16.91 -25.39
N GLN A 186 -4.16 16.02 -26.33
CA GLN A 186 -5.06 16.28 -27.45
C GLN A 186 -6.50 15.87 -27.16
N ALA A 187 -6.72 15.04 -26.14
CA ALA A 187 -8.02 14.48 -25.81
C ALA A 187 -8.86 15.45 -24.98
N LYS A 188 -10.12 15.65 -25.37
CA LYS A 188 -11.08 16.45 -24.59
C LYS A 188 -11.66 15.69 -23.40
N ASP A 189 -11.89 14.39 -23.60
CA ASP A 189 -12.41 13.46 -22.61
C ASP A 189 -11.84 12.06 -22.86
N PHE A 190 -12.28 11.08 -22.07
CA PHE A 190 -11.75 9.74 -22.16
C PHE A 190 -12.14 9.01 -23.46
N ASP A 191 -13.34 9.27 -23.97
CA ASP A 191 -13.82 8.64 -25.21
C ASP A 191 -13.08 9.22 -26.42
N ASP A 192 -12.78 10.52 -26.38
CA ASP A 192 -11.92 11.20 -27.34
C ASP A 192 -10.49 10.63 -27.35
N PHE A 193 -9.93 10.36 -26.17
CA PHE A 193 -8.65 9.66 -26.04
C PHE A 193 -8.66 8.28 -26.71
N LEU A 194 -9.72 7.48 -26.51
CA LEU A 194 -9.82 6.16 -27.16
C LEU A 194 -9.89 6.28 -28.68
N ARG A 195 -10.62 7.28 -29.20
CA ARG A 195 -10.67 7.55 -30.65
C ARG A 195 -9.31 7.97 -31.21
N LEU A 196 -8.56 8.80 -30.50
CA LEU A 196 -7.19 9.18 -30.89
C LEU A 196 -6.24 7.97 -30.94
N MET A 197 -6.37 7.05 -29.97
CA MET A 197 -5.58 5.81 -29.96
C MET A 197 -5.96 4.88 -31.13
N GLN A 198 -7.25 4.76 -31.46
CA GLN A 198 -7.71 4.02 -32.64
C GLN A 198 -7.22 4.63 -33.95
N ALA A 199 -7.22 5.97 -34.06
CA ALA A 199 -6.71 6.68 -35.23
C ALA A 199 -5.19 6.46 -35.43
N GLN A 200 -4.45 6.24 -34.35
CA GLN A 200 -3.04 5.82 -34.38
C GLN A 200 -2.83 4.32 -34.70
N GLY A 201 -3.92 3.59 -35.02
CA GLY A 201 -3.88 2.18 -35.42
C GLY A 201 -3.90 1.19 -34.26
N TYR A 202 -4.16 1.62 -33.02
CA TYR A 202 -4.29 0.70 -31.89
C TYR A 202 -5.66 0.06 -31.84
N GLU A 203 -5.69 -1.27 -31.76
CA GLU A 203 -6.91 -2.00 -31.42
C GLU A 203 -7.17 -1.92 -29.91
N ILE A 204 -8.41 -1.61 -29.55
CA ILE A 204 -8.83 -1.42 -28.15
C ILE A 204 -9.78 -2.55 -27.75
N LYS A 205 -9.47 -3.21 -26.64
CA LYS A 205 -10.35 -4.20 -26.02
C LYS A 205 -10.87 -3.69 -24.67
N PRO A 206 -12.18 -3.40 -24.55
CA PRO A 206 -12.78 -3.07 -23.26
C PRO A 206 -12.88 -4.30 -22.36
N GLY A 207 -12.79 -4.08 -21.05
CA GLY A 207 -12.85 -5.12 -20.02
C GLY A 207 -12.52 -4.53 -18.65
N LYS A 208 -12.31 -5.37 -17.62
CA LYS A 208 -11.94 -4.90 -16.27
C LYS A 208 -10.72 -3.96 -16.24
N PHE A 209 -9.81 -4.12 -17.20
CA PHE A 209 -8.75 -3.15 -17.49
C PHE A 209 -8.65 -3.00 -19.00
N ILE A 210 -8.73 -1.77 -19.50
CA ILE A 210 -8.56 -1.47 -20.92
C ILE A 210 -7.21 -2.01 -21.42
N SER A 211 -7.24 -2.58 -22.62
CA SER A 211 -6.07 -3.18 -23.25
C SER A 211 -5.91 -2.68 -24.69
N PHE A 212 -4.67 -2.43 -25.08
CA PHE A 212 -4.31 -1.94 -26.41
C PHE A 212 -3.43 -2.95 -27.15
N ARG A 213 -3.57 -3.03 -28.46
CA ARG A 213 -2.70 -3.83 -29.35
C ARG A 213 -2.26 -2.96 -30.52
N ALA A 214 -0.95 -2.82 -30.70
CA ALA A 214 -0.39 -2.12 -31.84
C ALA A 214 -0.46 -2.97 -33.12
N PRO A 215 -0.42 -2.37 -34.32
CA PRO A 215 -0.29 -3.12 -35.57
C PRO A 215 0.94 -4.04 -35.55
N GLY A 216 0.74 -5.32 -35.85
CA GLY A 216 1.81 -6.33 -35.82
C GLY A 216 2.17 -6.88 -34.43
N GLN A 217 1.49 -6.44 -33.37
CA GLN A 217 1.62 -7.05 -32.04
C GLN A 217 0.64 -8.22 -31.89
N GLU A 218 1.11 -9.42 -31.56
CA GLU A 218 0.21 -10.58 -31.41
C GLU A 218 -0.76 -10.46 -30.22
N ARG A 219 -0.28 -9.98 -29.07
CA ARG A 219 -1.02 -9.98 -27.80
C ARG A 219 -1.35 -8.56 -27.32
N PHE A 220 -2.54 -8.40 -26.75
CA PHE A 220 -2.96 -7.17 -26.10
C PHE A 220 -2.11 -6.84 -24.86
N THR A 221 -1.81 -5.55 -24.67
CA THR A 221 -1.15 -5.00 -23.50
C THR A 221 -2.16 -4.30 -22.61
N ARG A 222 -2.35 -4.78 -21.38
CA ARG A 222 -3.25 -4.18 -20.39
C ARG A 222 -2.64 -2.91 -19.80
N CYS A 223 -3.43 -1.84 -19.68
CA CYS A 223 -3.05 -0.57 -19.05
C CYS A 223 -2.40 -0.75 -17.66
N LYS A 224 -2.99 -1.60 -16.81
CA LYS A 224 -2.45 -1.93 -15.47
C LYS A 224 -0.99 -2.40 -15.48
N THR A 225 -0.52 -3.01 -16.58
CA THR A 225 0.85 -3.54 -16.67
C THR A 225 1.89 -2.50 -17.10
N LEU A 226 1.44 -1.33 -17.58
CA LEU A 226 2.31 -0.23 -17.98
C LEU A 226 2.80 0.58 -16.77
N GLY A 227 2.05 0.58 -15.68
CA GLY A 227 2.37 1.27 -14.43
C GLY A 227 1.20 2.08 -13.90
N GLU A 228 1.34 2.59 -12.69
CA GLU A 228 0.26 3.32 -12.00
C GLU A 228 -0.16 4.61 -12.72
N ALA A 229 0.75 5.26 -13.44
CA ALA A 229 0.47 6.47 -14.23
C ALA A 229 -0.32 6.22 -15.53
N TYR A 230 -0.57 4.95 -15.86
CA TYR A 230 -1.23 4.53 -17.11
C TYR A 230 -2.46 3.66 -16.85
N THR A 231 -3.03 3.69 -15.63
CA THR A 231 -4.35 3.09 -15.40
C THR A 231 -5.43 3.95 -16.05
N GLU A 232 -6.62 3.39 -16.22
CA GLU A 232 -7.75 4.11 -16.82
C GLU A 232 -8.10 5.36 -16.01
N GLU A 233 -8.13 5.25 -14.68
CA GLU A 233 -8.38 6.36 -13.76
C GLU A 233 -7.29 7.42 -13.86
N ALA A 234 -6.01 6.99 -13.93
CA ALA A 234 -4.89 7.91 -14.05
C ALA A 234 -4.92 8.67 -15.39
N ILE A 235 -5.30 8.02 -16.49
CA ILE A 235 -5.46 8.65 -17.80
C ILE A 235 -6.63 9.65 -17.75
N LYS A 236 -7.78 9.26 -17.19
CA LYS A 236 -8.95 10.15 -17.01
C LYS A 236 -8.61 11.41 -16.21
N GLU A 237 -7.85 11.29 -15.12
CA GLU A 237 -7.45 12.44 -14.31
C GLU A 237 -6.39 13.32 -15.02
N ARG A 238 -5.47 12.73 -15.78
CA ARG A 238 -4.50 13.47 -16.59
C ARG A 238 -5.15 14.27 -17.73
N ILE A 239 -6.20 13.74 -18.35
CA ILE A 239 -6.99 14.46 -19.38
C ILE A 239 -7.66 15.70 -18.76
N LYS A 240 -8.12 15.62 -17.50
CA LYS A 240 -8.69 16.77 -16.76
C LYS A 240 -7.65 17.79 -16.28
N GLY A 241 -6.39 17.70 -16.70
CA GLY A 241 -5.32 18.63 -16.34
C GLY A 241 -4.79 18.48 -14.91
N ARG A 242 -5.15 17.42 -14.18
CA ARG A 242 -4.60 17.16 -12.83
C ARG A 242 -3.27 16.44 -12.95
N VAL A 243 -2.20 17.10 -12.50
CA VAL A 243 -0.88 16.47 -12.35
C VAL A 243 -0.95 15.45 -11.23
N ILE A 244 -0.82 14.16 -11.56
CA ILE A 244 -0.71 13.10 -10.55
C ILE A 244 0.69 13.19 -9.91
N THR A 245 0.81 13.97 -8.83
CA THR A 245 1.93 13.84 -7.90
C THR A 245 1.78 12.50 -7.17
N ARG A 246 2.82 11.66 -7.21
CA ARG A 246 2.86 10.37 -6.50
C ARG A 246 2.68 10.61 -4.99
N ALA A 247 1.47 10.42 -4.48
CA ALA A 247 1.29 10.21 -3.05
C ALA A 247 1.80 8.79 -2.73
N PRO A 248 2.80 8.62 -1.85
CA PRO A 248 3.19 7.30 -1.38
C PRO A 248 1.95 6.63 -0.76
N LYS A 249 1.72 5.37 -1.13
CA LYS A 249 0.64 4.57 -0.55
C LYS A 249 0.84 4.55 0.97
N GLU A 250 -0.12 5.13 1.67
CA GLU A 250 -0.11 5.25 3.13
C GLU A 250 0.26 3.90 3.75
N ARG A 251 1.28 3.89 4.62
CA ARG A 251 1.68 2.67 5.32
C ARG A 251 0.47 2.25 6.16
N LYS A 252 -0.10 1.08 5.87
CA LYS A 252 -1.21 0.52 6.65
C LYS A 252 -0.87 0.63 8.15
N GLY A 253 -1.75 1.29 8.90
CA GLY A 253 -1.62 1.54 10.34
C GLY A 253 -1.53 0.25 11.18
N ILE A 254 -1.74 0.40 12.49
CA ILE A 254 -1.72 -0.73 13.42
C ILE A 254 -2.92 -1.62 13.11
N SER A 255 -2.70 -2.93 12.98
CA SER A 255 -3.74 -3.90 12.68
C SER A 255 -3.92 -4.87 13.84
N LEU A 256 -5.09 -5.52 13.89
CA LEU A 256 -5.38 -6.54 14.87
C LEU A 256 -4.39 -7.69 14.79
N ARG A 257 -3.97 -8.17 15.96
CA ARG A 257 -3.24 -9.44 16.13
C ARG A 257 -4.16 -10.60 15.73
N ILE A 258 -3.57 -11.65 15.15
CA ILE A 258 -4.26 -12.89 14.81
C ILE A 258 -4.35 -13.75 16.06
N ASP A 259 -5.55 -14.12 16.47
CA ASP A 259 -5.76 -15.13 17.50
C ASP A 259 -5.26 -16.49 16.98
N LEU A 260 -4.09 -16.93 17.45
CA LEU A 260 -3.47 -18.17 16.99
C LEU A 260 -4.24 -19.40 17.46
N GLU A 261 -4.88 -19.33 18.63
CA GLU A 261 -5.58 -20.45 19.26
C GLU A 261 -6.86 -20.78 18.50
N ASN A 262 -7.60 -19.75 18.06
CA ASN A 262 -8.86 -19.93 17.36
C ASN A 262 -8.76 -19.85 15.83
N ASN A 263 -7.57 -19.67 15.26
CA ASN A 263 -7.39 -19.57 13.81
C ASN A 263 -7.14 -20.93 13.16
N ILE A 264 -8.16 -21.44 12.48
CA ILE A 264 -8.12 -22.73 11.74
C ILE A 264 -6.91 -22.82 10.79
N LYS A 265 -6.52 -21.73 10.11
CA LYS A 265 -5.36 -21.74 9.20
C LYS A 265 -4.03 -21.80 9.95
N ALA A 266 -3.95 -21.21 11.15
CA ALA A 266 -2.79 -21.35 12.02
C ALA A 266 -2.67 -22.76 12.57
N GLN A 267 -3.78 -23.39 12.96
CA GLN A 267 -3.80 -24.77 13.42
C GLN A 267 -3.41 -25.77 12.31
N GLN A 268 -3.85 -25.54 11.07
CA GLN A 268 -3.63 -26.47 9.96
C GLN A 268 -2.31 -26.28 9.20
N SER A 269 -1.64 -25.14 9.37
CA SER A 269 -0.43 -24.82 8.60
C SER A 269 0.66 -24.21 9.47
N ALA A 270 1.69 -25.00 9.75
CA ALA A 270 2.89 -24.55 10.48
C ALA A 270 3.57 -23.32 9.83
N GLY A 271 3.48 -23.18 8.50
CA GLY A 271 3.99 -22.02 7.78
C GLY A 271 3.18 -20.75 8.06
N TYR A 272 1.85 -20.86 8.09
CA TYR A 272 0.97 -19.75 8.44
C TYR A 272 1.04 -19.40 9.92
N GLU A 273 1.14 -20.41 10.80
CA GLU A 273 1.34 -20.23 12.24
C GLU A 273 2.61 -19.41 12.53
N ARG A 274 3.75 -19.78 11.92
CA ARG A 274 5.01 -19.03 12.06
C ARG A 274 4.89 -17.60 11.54
N TRP A 275 4.19 -17.41 10.41
CA TRP A 275 3.93 -16.07 9.89
C TRP A 275 3.05 -15.24 10.83
N ALA A 276 1.99 -15.83 11.37
CA ALA A 276 1.06 -15.19 12.29
C ALA A 276 1.75 -14.80 13.61
N LYS A 277 2.64 -15.65 14.13
CA LYS A 277 3.52 -15.32 15.28
C LYS A 277 4.38 -14.09 14.99
N LEU A 278 5.08 -14.06 13.85
CA LEU A 278 5.90 -12.91 13.46
C LEU A 278 5.07 -11.65 13.20
N HIS A 279 3.88 -11.81 12.62
CA HIS A 279 2.93 -10.71 12.42
C HIS A 279 2.47 -10.14 13.76
N ASN A 280 2.07 -10.98 14.70
CA ASN A 280 1.61 -10.58 16.03
C ASN A 280 2.70 -9.87 16.82
N LEU A 281 3.95 -10.33 16.73
CA LEU A 281 5.10 -9.64 17.34
C LEU A 281 5.29 -8.24 16.77
N LYS A 282 5.15 -8.08 15.43
CA LYS A 282 5.22 -6.76 14.79
C LYS A 282 4.07 -5.85 15.19
N GLN A 283 2.85 -6.36 15.32
CA GLN A 283 1.73 -5.55 15.80
C GLN A 283 1.89 -5.20 17.28
N ALA A 284 2.38 -6.12 18.12
CA ALA A 284 2.66 -5.85 19.52
C ALA A 284 3.71 -4.73 19.67
N ALA A 285 4.81 -4.78 18.92
CA ALA A 285 5.82 -3.72 18.93
C ALA A 285 5.25 -2.36 18.48
N LYS A 286 4.42 -2.34 17.43
CA LYS A 286 3.76 -1.12 16.98
C LYS A 286 2.75 -0.59 18.00
N THR A 287 1.97 -1.48 18.61
CA THR A 287 1.03 -1.15 19.68
C THR A 287 1.77 -0.55 20.87
N LEU A 288 2.90 -1.13 21.28
CA LEU A 288 3.73 -0.56 22.35
C LEU A 288 4.26 0.83 21.98
N ASN A 289 4.83 1.00 20.78
CA ASN A 289 5.29 2.32 20.33
C ASN A 289 4.15 3.35 20.32
N PHE A 290 2.96 2.97 19.88
CA PHE A 290 1.80 3.85 19.89
C PHE A 290 1.44 4.29 21.32
N LEU A 291 1.41 3.36 22.27
CA LEU A 291 1.14 3.67 23.67
C LEU A 291 2.18 4.66 24.22
N THR A 292 3.47 4.41 23.96
CA THR A 292 4.56 5.31 24.36
C THR A 292 4.45 6.69 23.72
N GLU A 293 4.18 6.76 22.42
CA GLU A 293 4.03 8.04 21.70
C GLU A 293 2.84 8.86 22.19
N HIS A 294 1.79 8.21 22.71
CA HIS A 294 0.59 8.85 23.25
C HIS A 294 0.60 9.00 24.78
N GLY A 295 1.72 8.68 25.45
CA GLY A 295 1.86 8.78 26.91
C GLY A 295 0.89 7.89 27.69
N ILE A 296 0.59 6.70 27.16
CA ILE A 296 -0.29 5.72 27.79
C ILE A 296 0.58 4.67 28.46
N ASP A 297 0.84 4.87 29.75
CA ASP A 297 1.80 4.05 30.49
C ASP A 297 1.13 2.85 31.18
N THR A 298 -0.17 2.93 31.48
CA THR A 298 -0.90 1.86 32.16
C THR A 298 -2.14 1.40 31.40
N TYR A 299 -2.60 0.19 31.71
CA TYR A 299 -3.82 -0.36 31.12
C TYR A 299 -5.08 0.47 31.50
N PRO A 300 -5.26 0.93 32.77
CA PRO A 300 -6.32 1.88 33.11
C PRO A 300 -6.29 3.19 32.31
N ASP A 301 -5.11 3.74 32.00
CA ASP A 301 -4.99 4.94 31.17
C ASP A 301 -5.50 4.68 29.75
N LEU A 302 -5.20 3.49 29.20
CA LEU A 302 -5.73 3.05 27.91
C LEU A 302 -7.25 2.91 27.94
N GLU A 303 -7.82 2.30 28.98
CA GLU A 303 -9.28 2.18 29.12
C GLU A 303 -9.97 3.53 29.21
N SER A 304 -9.40 4.45 30.02
CA SER A 304 -9.89 5.82 30.13
C SER A 304 -9.86 6.54 28.78
N LYS A 305 -8.75 6.45 28.04
CA LYS A 305 -8.61 7.10 26.74
C LYS A 305 -9.56 6.52 25.68
N VAL A 306 -9.74 5.20 25.68
CA VAL A 306 -10.72 4.53 24.80
C VAL A 306 -12.14 4.99 25.13
N ALA A 307 -12.50 5.08 26.41
CA ALA A 307 -13.82 5.55 26.84
C ALA A 307 -14.07 7.01 26.42
N GLU A 308 -13.10 7.89 26.64
CA GLU A 308 -13.15 9.30 26.22
C GLU A 308 -13.38 9.44 24.71
N ILE A 309 -12.58 8.74 23.89
CA ILE A 309 -12.68 8.81 22.43
C ILE A 309 -13.99 8.20 21.93
N THR A 310 -14.46 7.13 22.56
CA THR A 310 -15.75 6.50 22.21
C THR A 310 -16.89 7.46 22.52
N ALA A 311 -16.90 8.08 23.70
CA ALA A 311 -17.91 9.07 24.09
C ALA A 311 -17.91 10.27 23.12
N ALA A 312 -16.73 10.80 22.74
CA ALA A 312 -16.62 11.89 21.77
C ALA A 312 -17.15 11.49 20.37
N SER A 313 -16.89 10.26 19.93
CA SER A 313 -17.43 9.74 18.67
C SER A 313 -18.96 9.59 18.71
N ASP A 314 -19.51 9.10 19.81
CA ASP A 314 -20.96 8.94 19.99
C ASP A 314 -21.68 10.29 20.08
N GLU A 315 -21.10 11.27 20.78
CA GLU A 315 -21.61 12.64 20.84
C GLU A 315 -21.60 13.31 19.46
N ALA A 316 -20.51 13.16 18.70
CA ALA A 316 -20.41 13.66 17.33
C ALA A 316 -21.47 13.03 16.41
N ALA A 317 -21.70 11.71 16.54
CA ALA A 317 -22.72 11.00 15.80
C ALA A 317 -24.14 11.48 16.15
N ALA A 318 -24.42 11.68 17.44
CA ALA A 318 -25.71 12.18 17.92
C ALA A 318 -25.98 13.60 17.40
N THR A 319 -24.97 14.48 17.45
CA THR A 319 -25.06 15.86 16.95
C THR A 319 -25.31 15.89 15.45
N LEU A 320 -24.59 15.06 14.68
CA LEU A 320 -24.79 14.96 13.23
C LEU A 320 -26.20 14.48 12.90
N LYS A 321 -26.69 13.44 13.58
CA LYS A 321 -28.04 12.90 13.40
C LYS A 321 -29.14 13.93 13.72
N ALA A 322 -28.96 14.70 14.79
CA ALA A 322 -29.87 15.78 15.15
C ALA A 322 -29.89 16.89 14.08
N MET A 323 -28.73 17.26 13.53
CA MET A 323 -28.62 18.23 12.43
C MET A 323 -29.26 17.73 11.14
N GLU A 324 -29.07 16.47 10.77
CA GLU A 324 -29.72 15.85 9.61
C GLU A 324 -31.24 15.86 9.74
N HIS A 325 -31.76 15.53 10.94
CA HIS A 325 -33.20 15.58 11.21
C HIS A 325 -33.74 17.01 11.06
N ARG A 326 -33.06 18.00 11.66
CA ARG A 326 -33.46 19.41 11.55
C ARG A 326 -33.46 19.89 10.10
N LEU A 327 -32.44 19.54 9.31
CA LEU A 327 -32.38 19.88 7.89
C LEU A 327 -33.52 19.23 7.11
N ALA A 328 -33.87 17.98 7.40
CA ALA A 328 -35.00 17.30 6.76
C ALA A 328 -36.33 18.01 7.09
N ASP A 329 -36.57 18.35 8.35
CA ASP A 329 -37.77 19.09 8.78
C ASP A 329 -37.86 20.46 8.10
N MET A 330 -36.74 21.19 8.06
CA MET A 330 -36.66 22.49 7.39
C MET A 330 -36.89 22.37 5.89
N ALA A 331 -36.38 21.32 5.22
CA ALA A 331 -36.61 21.10 3.80
C ALA A 331 -38.10 20.88 3.50
N VAL A 332 -38.79 20.08 4.33
CA VAL A 332 -40.24 19.87 4.23
C VAL A 332 -41.01 21.17 4.47
N LEU A 333 -40.63 21.94 5.49
CA LEU A 333 -41.25 23.24 5.79
C LEU A 333 -41.04 24.24 4.65
N ILE A 334 -39.82 24.39 4.13
CA ILE A 334 -39.49 25.25 2.98
C ILE A 334 -40.33 24.85 1.77
N LYS A 335 -40.45 23.55 1.49
CA LYS A 335 -41.26 23.02 0.38
C LYS A 335 -42.72 23.39 0.55
N ASN A 336 -43.32 23.12 1.71
CA ASN A 336 -44.74 23.42 1.97
C ASN A 336 -45.03 24.92 1.93
N ILE A 337 -44.18 25.77 2.50
CA ILE A 337 -44.32 27.24 2.41
C ILE A 337 -44.19 27.72 0.97
N SER A 338 -43.22 27.19 0.21
CA SER A 338 -43.02 27.56 -1.20
C SER A 338 -44.23 27.19 -2.05
N THR A 339 -44.71 25.95 -1.93
CA THR A 339 -45.93 25.46 -2.62
C THR A 339 -47.14 26.29 -2.21
N TYR A 340 -47.34 26.56 -0.91
CA TYR A 340 -48.45 27.37 -0.43
C TYR A 340 -48.41 28.79 -1.04
N LYS A 341 -47.26 29.47 -1.01
CA LYS A 341 -47.11 30.82 -1.58
C LYS A 341 -47.30 30.85 -3.10
N GLN A 342 -46.76 29.87 -3.82
CA GLN A 342 -46.85 29.80 -5.28
C GLN A 342 -48.28 29.53 -5.76
N LEU A 343 -49.03 28.69 -5.03
CA LEU A 343 -50.37 28.26 -5.44
C LEU A 343 -51.50 29.07 -4.78
N TRP A 344 -51.16 29.99 -3.86
CA TRP A 344 -52.12 30.89 -3.23
C TRP A 344 -52.94 31.71 -4.24
N PRO A 345 -52.38 32.29 -5.33
CA PRO A 345 -53.17 33.02 -6.32
C PRO A 345 -54.26 32.16 -6.96
N VAL A 346 -53.92 30.94 -7.39
CA VAL A 346 -54.86 29.97 -7.99
C VAL A 346 -55.96 29.58 -7.01
N ALA A 347 -55.62 29.40 -5.73
CA ALA A 347 -56.60 29.12 -4.69
C ALA A 347 -57.55 30.30 -4.41
N MET A 348 -57.07 31.54 -4.54
CA MET A 348 -57.91 32.74 -4.44
C MET A 348 -58.84 32.88 -5.65
N GLU A 349 -58.35 32.62 -6.87
CA GLU A 349 -59.17 32.58 -8.08
C GLU A 349 -60.29 31.52 -7.97
N TYR A 350 -59.95 30.31 -7.50
CA TYR A 350 -60.95 29.27 -7.22
C TYR A 350 -62.02 29.73 -6.22
N ARG A 351 -61.61 30.44 -5.16
CA ARG A 351 -62.53 30.94 -4.13
C ARG A 351 -63.55 31.93 -4.70
N ASN A 352 -63.11 32.75 -5.66
CA ASN A 352 -63.90 33.80 -6.30
C ASN A 352 -64.58 33.35 -7.61
N ALA A 353 -64.32 32.12 -8.08
CA ALA A 353 -64.88 31.59 -9.33
C ALA A 353 -66.41 31.43 -9.25
N ALA A 354 -67.10 31.84 -10.32
CA ALA A 354 -68.55 31.69 -10.47
C ALA A 354 -68.96 30.20 -10.61
N ASP A 355 -68.21 29.43 -11.40
CA ASP A 355 -68.38 27.98 -11.52
C ASP A 355 -67.18 27.23 -10.91
N LYS A 356 -67.31 26.90 -9.62
CA LYS A 356 -66.28 26.19 -8.84
C LYS A 356 -66.06 24.75 -9.34
N ALA A 357 -67.09 24.09 -9.87
CA ALA A 357 -67.00 22.70 -10.29
C ALA A 357 -66.21 22.56 -11.60
N LYS A 358 -66.32 23.54 -12.50
CA LYS A 358 -65.50 23.62 -13.71
C LYS A 358 -64.06 24.02 -13.39
N PHE A 359 -63.86 25.07 -12.60
CA PHE A 359 -62.51 25.54 -12.22
C PHE A 359 -61.71 24.45 -11.50
N ARG A 360 -62.35 23.69 -10.60
CA ARG A 360 -61.68 22.58 -9.89
C ARG A 360 -61.23 21.47 -10.83
N ARG A 361 -61.98 21.16 -11.90
CA ARG A 361 -61.59 20.16 -12.91
C ARG A 361 -60.40 20.63 -13.75
N GLU A 362 -60.34 21.92 -14.07
CA GLU A 362 -59.26 22.51 -14.87
C GLU A 362 -57.95 22.67 -14.06
N HIS A 363 -58.05 22.88 -12.74
CA HIS A 363 -56.90 23.12 -11.85
C HIS A 363 -56.73 22.07 -10.74
N GLU A 364 -57.25 20.86 -10.95
CA GLU A 364 -57.39 19.81 -9.93
C GLU A 364 -56.06 19.51 -9.20
N SER A 365 -55.01 19.22 -9.96
CA SER A 365 -53.68 18.88 -9.43
C SER A 365 -53.09 20.01 -8.59
N THR A 366 -53.32 21.25 -8.99
CA THR A 366 -52.78 22.44 -8.33
C THR A 366 -53.49 22.71 -7.00
N LEU A 367 -54.82 22.58 -7.00
CA LEU A 367 -55.63 22.74 -5.79
C LEU A 367 -55.34 21.64 -4.77
N ILE A 368 -55.16 20.39 -5.20
CA ILE A 368 -54.76 19.28 -4.33
C ILE A 368 -53.40 19.55 -3.66
N LEU A 369 -52.41 20.04 -4.42
CA LEU A 369 -51.09 20.37 -3.88
C LEU A 369 -51.14 21.55 -2.90
N TYR A 370 -51.97 22.56 -3.17
CA TYR A 370 -52.19 23.69 -2.26
C TYR A 370 -52.86 23.24 -0.96
N GLU A 371 -53.94 22.44 -1.04
CA GLU A 371 -54.66 21.91 0.12
C GLU A 371 -53.76 21.01 0.97
N ALA A 372 -52.95 20.15 0.34
CA ALA A 372 -51.98 19.30 1.02
C ALA A 372 -50.92 20.14 1.76
N ALA A 373 -50.36 21.17 1.11
CA ALA A 373 -49.39 22.07 1.72
C ALA A 373 -50.01 22.86 2.89
N ALA A 374 -51.22 23.38 2.72
CA ALA A 374 -51.95 24.11 3.77
C ALA A 374 -52.25 23.22 4.98
N LYS A 375 -52.68 21.96 4.75
CA LYS A 375 -52.93 20.97 5.80
C LYS A 375 -51.65 20.63 6.56
N ALA A 376 -50.53 20.44 5.85
CA ALA A 376 -49.23 20.15 6.45
C ALA A 376 -48.71 21.30 7.33
N LEU A 377 -48.81 22.55 6.85
CA LEU A 377 -48.41 23.73 7.64
C LEU A 377 -49.28 23.91 8.90
N LYS A 378 -50.58 23.67 8.79
CA LYS A 378 -51.50 23.69 9.94
C LYS A 378 -51.16 22.59 10.95
N GLY A 379 -50.84 21.38 10.47
CA GLY A 379 -50.44 20.25 11.31
C GLY A 379 -49.13 20.48 12.08
N GLN A 380 -48.21 21.28 11.52
CA GLN A 380 -46.96 21.70 12.18
C GLN A 380 -47.13 22.91 13.12
N GLY A 381 -48.36 23.38 13.37
CA GLY A 381 -48.64 24.48 14.29
C GLY A 381 -48.25 25.88 13.78
N VAL A 382 -48.01 26.03 12.47
CA VAL A 382 -47.62 27.32 11.87
C VAL A 382 -48.81 28.29 11.87
N LYS A 383 -48.83 29.23 12.82
CA LYS A 383 -49.89 30.26 12.91
C LYS A 383 -49.66 31.46 11.99
N LYS A 384 -48.39 31.82 11.76
CA LYS A 384 -47.96 32.88 10.84
C LYS A 384 -46.90 32.30 9.92
N LEU A 385 -47.03 32.53 8.61
CA LEU A 385 -46.06 32.04 7.62
C LEU A 385 -44.67 32.60 7.93
N PRO A 386 -43.67 31.72 8.17
CA PRO A 386 -42.28 32.12 8.34
C PRO A 386 -41.75 32.84 7.10
N ASP A 387 -40.75 33.70 7.29
CA ASP A 387 -40.03 34.29 6.17
C ASP A 387 -39.25 33.21 5.42
N LEU A 388 -39.62 33.00 4.16
CA LEU A 388 -39.02 31.99 3.30
C LEU A 388 -37.56 32.31 2.99
N TYR A 389 -37.20 33.59 2.91
CA TYR A 389 -35.81 33.99 2.65
C TYR A 389 -34.93 33.66 3.87
N ALA A 390 -35.35 34.09 5.07
CA ALA A 390 -34.68 33.73 6.32
C ALA A 390 -34.54 32.21 6.51
N LEU A 391 -35.60 31.45 6.23
CA LEU A 391 -35.60 29.98 6.39
C LEU A 391 -34.64 29.29 5.42
N LYS A 392 -34.55 29.76 4.17
CA LYS A 392 -33.58 29.26 3.18
C LYS A 392 -32.14 29.63 3.56
N ALA A 393 -31.92 30.82 4.11
CA ALA A 393 -30.61 31.25 4.59
C ALA A 393 -30.14 30.41 5.79
N GLU A 394 -31.04 30.14 6.74
CA GLU A 394 -30.76 29.26 7.88
C GLU A 394 -30.49 27.82 7.45
N TYR A 395 -31.28 27.29 6.51
CA TYR A 395 -31.05 25.96 5.93
C TYR A 395 -29.65 25.85 5.32
N LYS A 396 -29.25 26.85 4.52
CA LYS A 396 -27.92 26.89 3.91
C LYS A 396 -26.82 26.90 4.98
N ARG A 397 -26.96 27.73 6.01
CA ARG A 397 -25.98 27.81 7.12
C ARG A 397 -25.85 26.46 7.84
N LEU A 398 -26.97 25.82 8.17
CA LEU A 398 -26.97 24.53 8.85
C LEU A 398 -26.43 23.41 7.95
N ALA A 399 -26.64 23.48 6.64
CA ALA A 399 -26.04 22.53 5.70
C ALA A 399 -24.52 22.65 5.66
N GLU A 400 -23.98 23.88 5.65
CA GLU A 400 -22.53 24.13 5.74
C GLU A 400 -21.94 23.66 7.08
N GLU A 401 -22.66 23.87 8.18
CA GLU A 401 -22.27 23.38 9.51
C GLU A 401 -22.28 21.85 9.60
N LYS A 402 -23.27 21.20 8.98
CA LYS A 402 -23.36 19.73 8.89
C LYS A 402 -22.15 19.13 8.17
N GLU A 403 -21.69 19.74 7.06
CA GLU A 403 -20.49 19.26 6.37
C GLU A 403 -19.24 19.34 7.26
N ARG A 404 -19.07 20.41 8.04
CA ARG A 404 -17.97 20.52 9.02
C ARG A 404 -18.07 19.49 10.15
N LEU A 405 -19.29 19.21 10.62
CA LEU A 405 -19.52 18.16 11.63
C LEU A 405 -19.25 16.76 11.07
N TYR A 406 -19.50 16.53 9.77
CA TYR A 406 -19.21 15.27 9.11
C TYR A 406 -17.70 14.97 9.07
N GLU A 407 -16.87 15.99 8.84
CA GLU A 407 -15.40 15.88 8.91
C GLU A 407 -14.94 15.51 10.32
N LYS A 408 -15.42 16.24 11.35
CA LYS A 408 -15.10 15.96 12.76
C LYS A 408 -15.53 14.56 13.20
N TYR A 409 -16.73 14.13 12.82
CA TYR A 409 -17.20 12.76 13.07
C TYR A 409 -16.30 11.74 12.39
N GLY A 410 -15.87 12.01 11.15
CA GLY A 410 -14.95 11.16 10.42
C GLY A 410 -13.60 10.99 11.12
N GLU A 411 -13.06 12.05 11.72
CA GLU A 411 -11.83 12.02 12.52
C GLU A 411 -12.02 11.26 13.83
N ALA A 412 -13.07 11.57 14.60
CA ALA A 412 -13.39 10.90 15.86
C ALA A 412 -13.60 9.39 15.63
N LYS A 413 -14.30 9.01 14.56
CA LYS A 413 -14.51 7.60 14.18
C LYS A 413 -13.21 6.88 13.83
N LYS A 414 -12.28 7.55 13.13
CA LYS A 414 -10.96 6.98 12.82
C LYS A 414 -10.16 6.74 14.10
N GLN A 415 -10.14 7.72 15.00
CA GLN A 415 -9.47 7.58 16.30
C GLN A 415 -10.09 6.46 17.14
N MET A 416 -11.42 6.39 17.22
CA MET A 416 -12.13 5.31 17.92
C MET A 416 -11.75 3.93 17.38
N GLN A 417 -11.65 3.78 16.06
CA GLN A 417 -11.23 2.52 15.43
C GLN A 417 -9.76 2.19 15.75
N GLU A 418 -8.86 3.16 15.67
CA GLU A 418 -7.45 2.97 15.98
C GLU A 418 -7.25 2.57 17.45
N TYR A 419 -7.81 3.32 18.39
CA TYR A 419 -7.75 3.02 19.82
C TYR A 419 -8.45 1.70 20.16
N GLY A 420 -9.54 1.34 19.47
CA GLY A 420 -10.18 0.04 19.60
C GLY A 420 -9.25 -1.12 19.19
N ILE A 421 -8.50 -0.96 18.09
CA ILE A 421 -7.49 -1.95 17.66
C ILE A 421 -6.34 -2.03 18.68
N ILE A 422 -5.88 -0.90 19.19
CA ILE A 422 -4.84 -0.84 20.23
C ILE A 422 -5.30 -1.59 21.48
N LYS A 423 -6.50 -1.28 21.99
CA LYS A 423 -7.07 -1.97 23.15
C LYS A 423 -7.17 -3.47 22.91
N GLN A 424 -7.75 -3.91 21.79
CA GLN A 424 -7.85 -5.34 21.48
C GLN A 424 -6.50 -6.03 21.38
N ASN A 425 -5.48 -5.35 20.84
CA ASN A 425 -4.12 -5.88 20.80
C ASN A 425 -3.54 -6.03 22.21
N VAL A 426 -3.71 -5.03 23.08
CA VAL A 426 -3.25 -5.06 24.49
C VAL A 426 -3.99 -6.12 25.28
N ASP A 427 -5.32 -6.20 25.18
CA ASP A 427 -6.14 -7.25 25.79
C ASP A 427 -5.63 -8.64 25.39
N GLY A 428 -5.34 -8.83 24.09
CA GLY A 428 -4.80 -10.09 23.59
C GLY A 428 -3.34 -10.36 24.01
N ILE A 429 -2.55 -9.34 24.41
CA ILE A 429 -1.20 -9.54 24.96
C ILE A 429 -1.33 -9.97 26.43
N LEU A 430 -2.16 -9.26 27.20
CA LEU A 430 -2.38 -9.52 28.61
C LEU A 430 -3.07 -10.87 28.85
N ARG A 431 -4.05 -11.24 28.03
CA ARG A 431 -4.75 -12.55 28.11
C ARG A 431 -3.86 -13.76 27.82
N MET A 432 -2.72 -13.60 27.12
CA MET A 432 -1.73 -14.67 26.96
C MET A 432 -0.89 -14.92 28.21
N THR A 433 -1.13 -14.16 29.30
CA THR A 433 -0.46 -14.32 30.59
C THR A 433 -1.37 -14.99 31.63
N PRO A 434 -1.65 -16.30 31.53
CA PRO A 434 -1.93 -17.11 32.72
C PRO A 434 -0.97 -18.30 32.78
N GLY A 435 -0.14 -18.35 33.83
CA GLY A 435 0.58 -19.56 34.25
C GLY A 435 2.09 -19.58 33.99
N LYS A 436 2.86 -18.94 34.86
CA LYS A 436 4.12 -19.45 35.42
C LYS A 436 4.47 -18.61 36.65
N GLU A 437 3.89 -19.00 37.78
CA GLU A 437 4.47 -18.69 39.08
C GLU A 437 5.91 -19.24 39.06
N TRP A 438 6.88 -18.34 39.08
CA TRP A 438 8.21 -18.68 39.56
C TRP A 438 8.14 -18.59 41.09
N THR A 439 7.68 -19.66 41.74
CA THR A 439 8.03 -19.88 43.14
C THR A 439 9.51 -20.27 43.15
N GLN A 440 10.32 -19.34 43.64
CA GLN A 440 11.72 -19.55 43.99
C GLN A 440 11.79 -20.63 45.07
N GLU A 441 12.57 -21.69 44.82
CA GLU A 441 13.11 -22.55 45.87
C GLU A 441 14.11 -21.71 46.69
N LEU A 442 13.93 -21.77 48.02
CA LEU A 442 14.94 -21.50 49.03
C LEU A 442 15.28 -22.81 49.72
#